data_AF-A0A420E3C6-F1
#
_entry.id   AF-A0A420E3C6-F1
#
_cell.length_a   1.000
_cell.length_b   1.000
_cell.length_c   1.000
_cell.angle_alpha   90.00
_cell.angle_beta   90.00
_cell.angle_gamma   90.00
#
_symmetry.space_group_name_H-M   'P 1'
#
loop_
_entity.id
_entity.type
_entity.pdbx_description
1 polymer ?
#
loop_
_entity_poly.entity_id
_entity_poly.type
_entity_poly.pdbx_seq_one_letter_code
_entity_poly.pdbx_strand_id
1 'polypeptide(L)'
;MKIIISKLSVENTDLRDYYLINDVSIGLELALKQKNIIENKEVFNKLEALSKEAKKLPISLWKELDFNNQIKARNIGLEALEIINEMTE
;
A
#
# COMPACT_ATOMS: atom_id res chain seq x y z
N MET A 1 -2.74 -10.96 8.28
CA MET A 1 -1.68 -9.92 8.36
C MET A 1 -0.43 -10.19 7.54
N LYS A 2 0.27 -11.33 7.70
CA LYS A 2 1.61 -11.54 7.11
C LYS A 2 1.73 -11.24 5.60
N ILE A 3 0.73 -11.64 4.80
CA ILE A 3 0.70 -11.35 3.35
C ILE A 3 0.54 -9.86 3.06
N ILE A 4 -0.31 -9.16 3.82
CA ILE A 4 -0.55 -7.72 3.69
C ILE A 4 0.74 -6.95 4.02
N ILE A 5 1.37 -7.27 5.15
CA ILE A 5 2.64 -6.68 5.59
C ILE A 5 3.71 -6.91 4.52
N SER A 6 3.82 -8.13 3.98
CA SER A 6 4.78 -8.44 2.91
C SER A 6 4.54 -7.64 1.63
N LYS A 7 3.29 -7.29 1.31
CA LYS A 7 2.93 -6.51 0.11
C LYS A 7 3.11 -5.01 0.29
N LEU A 8 2.96 -4.51 1.52
CA LEU A 8 3.19 -3.11 1.87
C LEU A 8 4.67 -2.81 2.22
N SER A 9 5.43 -3.84 2.60
CA SER A 9 6.86 -3.75 2.91
C SER A 9 7.68 -3.55 1.64
N VAL A 10 8.11 -2.31 1.45
CA VAL A 10 8.93 -1.86 0.31
C VAL A 10 10.36 -2.42 0.36
N GLU A 11 10.81 -2.93 1.51
CA GLU A 11 12.15 -3.53 1.67
C GLU A 11 12.33 -4.86 0.90
N ASN A 12 11.23 -5.48 0.45
CA ASN A 12 11.25 -6.78 -0.25
C ASN A 12 10.78 -6.70 -1.71
N THR A 13 10.52 -5.50 -2.23
CA THR A 13 9.97 -5.32 -3.59
C THR A 13 11.07 -4.96 -4.58
N ASP A 14 11.10 -5.64 -5.73
CA ASP A 14 11.96 -5.28 -6.86
C ASP A 14 11.71 -3.79 -7.22
N LEU A 15 12.76 -2.98 -7.27
CA LEU A 15 12.76 -1.49 -7.34
C LEU A 15 12.11 -0.90 -8.60
N ARG A 16 11.44 -1.75 -9.40
CA ARG A 16 10.70 -1.37 -10.58
C ARG A 16 9.32 -0.85 -10.17
N ASP A 17 9.03 0.37 -10.57
CA ASP A 17 7.90 1.25 -10.20
C ASP A 17 6.56 0.55 -10.32
N TYR A 18 6.41 -0.18 -11.44
CA TYR A 18 5.23 -0.96 -11.75
C TYR A 18 4.91 -1.96 -10.63
N TYR A 19 5.92 -2.68 -10.15
CA TYR A 19 5.74 -3.71 -9.12
C TYR A 19 5.48 -3.08 -7.75
N LEU A 20 6.14 -1.97 -7.43
CA LEU A 20 5.91 -1.23 -6.19
C LEU A 20 4.48 -0.69 -6.09
N ILE A 21 4.02 0.04 -7.10
CA ILE A 21 2.66 0.62 -7.11
C ILE A 21 1.60 -0.49 -7.04
N ASN A 22 1.82 -1.57 -7.78
CA ASN A 22 0.91 -2.72 -7.79
C ASN A 22 0.88 -3.44 -6.43
N ASP A 23 2.02 -3.72 -5.83
CA ASP A 23 2.09 -4.43 -4.55
C ASP A 23 1.48 -3.61 -3.41
N VAL A 24 1.73 -2.29 -3.37
CA VAL A 24 1.08 -1.38 -2.42
C VAL A 24 -0.44 -1.36 -2.61
N SER A 25 -0.91 -1.27 -3.86
CA SER A 25 -2.33 -1.27 -4.18
C SER A 25 -3.02 -2.57 -3.74
N ILE A 26 -2.41 -3.73 -4.05
CA ILE A 26 -2.93 -5.04 -3.65
C ILE A 26 -2.89 -5.19 -2.13
N GLY A 27 -1.83 -4.76 -1.47
CA GLY A 27 -1.70 -4.77 -0.01
C GLY A 27 -2.86 -4.04 0.67
N LEU A 28 -3.17 -2.82 0.21
CA LEU A 28 -4.28 -2.01 0.70
C LEU A 28 -5.64 -2.67 0.44
N GLU A 29 -5.87 -3.25 -0.75
CA GLU A 29 -7.13 -3.95 -1.03
C GLU A 29 -7.33 -5.20 -0.17
N LEU A 30 -6.25 -5.93 0.12
CA LEU A 30 -6.29 -7.07 1.03
C LEU A 30 -6.54 -6.63 2.47
N ALA A 31 -5.96 -5.51 2.90
CA ALA A 31 -6.17 -4.92 4.22
C ALA A 31 -7.63 -4.51 4.44
N LEU A 32 -8.23 -3.80 3.48
CA LEU A 32 -9.62 -3.33 3.54
C LEU A 32 -10.66 -4.46 3.55
N LYS A 33 -10.27 -5.69 3.20
CA LYS A 33 -11.12 -6.89 3.28
C LYS A 33 -10.98 -7.65 4.61
N GLN A 34 -10.04 -7.27 5.47
CA GLN A 34 -9.85 -7.94 6.77
C GLN A 34 -10.93 -7.53 7.77
N LYS A 35 -11.49 -8.52 8.47
CA LYS A 35 -12.58 -8.32 9.43
C LYS A 35 -12.20 -7.33 10.55
N ASN A 36 -11.01 -7.48 11.14
CA ASN A 36 -10.53 -6.59 12.21
C ASN A 36 -10.37 -5.14 11.75
N ILE A 37 -10.03 -4.91 10.48
CA ILE A 37 -9.94 -3.56 9.90
C ILE A 37 -11.34 -3.00 9.62
N ILE A 38 -12.24 -3.80 9.05
CA ILE A 38 -13.63 -3.39 8.79
C ILE A 38 -14.34 -2.99 10.09
N GLU A 39 -14.09 -3.72 11.18
CA GLU A 39 -14.64 -3.42 12.51
C GLU A 39 -14.06 -2.12 13.12
N ASN A 40 -12.81 -1.79 12.80
CA ASN A 40 -12.18 -0.53 13.19
C ASN A 40 -12.39 0.55 12.12
N LYS A 41 -13.52 1.26 12.19
CA LYS A 41 -13.91 2.30 11.23
C LYS A 41 -12.87 3.40 11.03
N GLU A 42 -12.13 3.77 12.07
CA GLU A 42 -11.09 4.79 11.96
C GLU A 42 -9.95 4.32 11.05
N VAL A 43 -9.42 3.12 11.34
CA VAL A 43 -8.34 2.53 10.54
C VAL A 43 -8.82 2.21 9.13
N PHE A 44 -10.04 1.69 8.98
CA PHE A 44 -10.65 1.48 7.66
C PHE A 44 -10.63 2.76 6.82
N ASN A 45 -11.09 3.88 7.38
CA ASN A 45 -11.14 5.16 6.66
C ASN A 45 -9.75 5.66 6.27
N LYS A 46 -8.75 5.53 7.15
CA LYS A 46 -7.35 5.90 6.84
C LYS A 46 -6.81 5.05 5.68
N LEU A 47 -6.98 3.73 5.74
CA LEU A 47 -6.53 2.82 4.68
C LEU A 47 -7.30 3.00 3.38
N GLU A 48 -8.60 3.37 3.45
CA GLU A 48 -9.40 3.65 2.27
C GLU A 48 -8.91 4.93 1.55
N ALA A 49 -8.55 5.97 2.31
CA ALA A 49 -7.95 7.19 1.77
C ALA A 49 -6.63 6.87 1.03
N LEU A 50 -5.74 6.11 1.68
CA LEU A 50 -4.49 5.64 1.08
C LEU A 50 -4.73 4.79 -0.17
N SER A 51 -5.73 3.92 -0.16
CA SER A 51 -6.12 3.12 -1.34
C SER A 51 -6.58 3.99 -2.51
N LYS A 52 -7.38 5.03 -2.23
CA LYS A 52 -7.81 6.01 -3.24
C LYS A 52 -6.64 6.81 -3.79
N GLU A 53 -5.64 7.13 -2.99
CA GLU A 53 -4.43 7.81 -3.43
C GLU A 53 -3.54 6.92 -4.29
N ALA A 54 -3.30 5.68 -3.88
CA ALA A 54 -2.52 4.71 -4.65
C ALA A 54 -3.13 4.48 -6.04
N LYS A 55 -4.46 4.39 -6.16
CA LYS A 55 -5.17 4.22 -7.44
C LYS A 55 -5.04 5.39 -8.41
N LYS A 56 -4.64 6.58 -7.94
CA LYS A 56 -4.37 7.75 -8.79
C LYS A 56 -2.96 7.74 -9.38
N LEU A 57 -2.05 6.92 -8.84
CA LEU A 57 -0.69 6.84 -9.36
C LEU A 57 -0.72 6.14 -10.72
N PRO A 58 -0.24 6.79 -11.79
CA PRO A 58 -0.19 6.16 -13.09
C PRO A 58 0.79 5.00 -13.04
N ILE A 59 0.32 3.84 -13.49
CA ILE A 59 1.15 2.65 -13.60
C ILE A 59 1.95 2.80 -14.90
N SER A 60 3.20 3.26 -14.79
CA SER A 60 4.09 3.41 -15.95
C SER A 60 4.28 2.06 -16.64
N LEU A 61 3.96 2.00 -17.93
CA LEU A 61 4.18 0.82 -18.76
C LEU A 61 5.66 0.74 -19.14
N TRP A 62 6.43 -0.07 -18.40
CA TRP A 62 7.73 -0.71 -18.71
C TRP A 62 8.90 0.11 -19.31
N LYS A 63 8.72 1.36 -19.74
CA LYS A 63 9.72 2.12 -20.51
C LYS A 63 10.23 3.39 -19.84
N GLU A 64 9.50 3.97 -18.89
CA GLU A 64 9.94 5.17 -18.18
C GLU A 64 9.68 5.01 -16.68
N LEU A 65 10.76 5.06 -15.90
CA LEU A 65 10.69 5.10 -14.45
C LEU A 65 10.22 6.51 -14.05
N ASP A 66 9.10 6.61 -13.35
CA ASP A 66 8.66 7.85 -12.71
C ASP A 66 9.00 7.79 -11.22
N PHE A 67 10.19 8.29 -10.90
CA PHE A 67 10.70 8.35 -9.54
C PHE A 67 9.76 9.06 -8.56
N ASN A 68 8.96 10.03 -9.02
CA ASN A 68 7.99 10.69 -8.13
C ASN A 68 6.86 9.74 -7.75
N ASN A 69 6.36 8.95 -8.70
CA ASN A 69 5.33 7.95 -8.41
C ASN A 69 5.87 6.81 -7.55
N GLN A 70 7.13 6.39 -7.75
CA GLN A 70 7.78 5.44 -6.86
C GLN A 70 7.84 5.94 -5.41
N ILE A 71 8.30 7.18 -5.20
CA ILE A 71 8.41 7.78 -3.86
C ILE A 71 7.03 7.88 -3.21
N LYS A 72 6.01 8.33 -3.96
CA LYS A 72 4.64 8.38 -3.45
C LYS A 72 4.11 7.01 -3.08
N ALA A 73 4.27 6.01 -3.95
CA ALA A 73 3.83 4.65 -3.67
C ALA A 73 4.53 4.07 -2.43
N ARG A 74 5.85 4.32 -2.29
CA ARG A 74 6.62 3.93 -1.12
C ARG A 74 6.06 4.56 0.15
N ASN A 75 5.80 5.86 0.15
CA ASN A 75 5.28 6.56 1.33
C ASN A 75 3.89 6.04 1.71
N ILE A 76 3.00 5.83 0.74
CA ILE A 76 1.68 5.23 0.96
C ILE A 76 1.81 3.83 1.57
N GLY A 77 2.72 3.00 1.03
CA GLY A 77 2.97 1.66 1.55
C GLY A 77 3.47 1.66 3.00
N LEU A 78 4.40 2.55 3.32
CA LEU A 78 4.94 2.71 4.67
C LEU A 78 3.89 3.20 5.67
N GLU A 79 3.11 4.22 5.30
CA GLU A 79 2.04 4.74 6.15
C GLU A 79 0.96 3.68 6.43
N ALA A 80 0.58 2.91 5.40
CA ALA A 80 -0.34 1.79 5.56
C ALA A 80 0.22 0.69 6.47
N LEU A 81 1.53 0.42 6.39
CA LEU A 81 2.20 -0.57 7.21
C LEU A 81 2.26 -0.14 8.68
N GLU A 82 2.55 1.14 8.95
CA GLU A 82 2.55 1.72 10.29
C GLU A 82 1.17 1.58 10.95
N ILE A 83 0.11 2.01 10.25
CA ILE A 83 -1.28 1.88 10.73
C ILE A 83 -1.62 0.42 11.06
N ILE A 84 -1.21 -0.53 10.21
CA ILE A 84 -1.52 -1.96 10.42
C ILE A 84 -0.71 -2.53 11.58
N ASN A 85 0.55 -2.12 11.76
CA ASN A 85 1.39 -2.56 12.86
C ASN A 85 0.86 -2.06 14.21
N GLU A 86 0.44 -0.80 14.29
CA GLU A 86 -0.20 -0.21 15.48
C GLU A 86 -1.49 -0.93 15.90
N MET A 87 -2.17 -1.63 14.99
CA MET A 87 -3.33 -2.46 15.31
C MET A 87 -2.97 -3.84 15.89
N THR A 88 -1.72 -4.27 15.72
CA THR A 88 -1.25 -5.62 16.09
C THR A 88 -0.36 -5.67 17.31
N GLU A 89 0.14 -4.52 17.77
CA GLU A 89 0.74 -4.33 19.10
C GLU A 89 -0.35 -4.17 20.18
#